data_AF-A0A6B3BAE8-F1
#
_entry.id   AF-A0A6B3BAE8-F1
#
_cell.length_a   1.000
_cell.length_b   1.000
_cell.length_c   1.000
_cell.angle_alpha   90.00
_cell.angle_beta   90.00
_cell.angle_gamma   90.00
#
_symmetry.space_group_name_H-M   'P 1'
#
loop_
_entity.id
_entity.type
_entity.pdbx_description
1 polymer ?
#
loop_
_entity_poly.entity_id
_entity_poly.type
_entity_poly.pdbx_seq_one_letter_code
_entity_poly.pdbx_strand_id
1 'polypeptide(L)'
;MNEAADEIAAALPGAGADRPEAEVALRVLGLAFRWAGAALGRIDGGESGAPALAALFDLEDALVESGALADALPGLLAAAMPGAAFGDGTEELMRRLAAVRERVREERERAELAHGALEKLAAAEEALRDRLAEHEALRRQVDELRRLERLVLALDALQEQQEVIAERLAALRGRDAGIEETLRTGSDALVRLSEDGLAALAPRTREVLERAEAAQRALAEEERVHGDAAADLAERQARLERIREAQGDRVASLRRYAAVDRELAG
;
A
#
# COMPACT_ATOMS: atom_id res chain seq x y z
N MET A 1 49.17 10.46 -8.38
CA MET A 1 50.06 9.74 -9.32
C MET A 1 51.24 9.24 -8.50
N ASN A 2 51.48 7.92 -8.48
CA ASN A 2 52.42 7.28 -7.55
C ASN A 2 53.82 7.26 -8.19
N GLU A 3 54.57 8.34 -8.01
CA GLU A 3 55.97 8.50 -8.46
C GLU A 3 56.85 7.29 -8.07
N ALA A 4 56.64 6.71 -6.88
CA ALA A 4 57.33 5.50 -6.45
C ALA A 4 56.94 4.22 -7.24
N ALA A 5 55.69 4.10 -7.71
CA ALA A 5 55.25 2.97 -8.52
C ALA A 5 55.82 3.05 -9.95
N ASP A 6 55.88 4.26 -10.49
CA ASP A 6 56.49 4.53 -11.80
C ASP A 6 58.01 4.30 -11.77
N GLU A 7 58.68 4.64 -10.66
CA GLU A 7 60.11 4.34 -10.44
C GLU A 7 60.40 2.84 -10.26
N ILE A 8 59.49 2.06 -9.65
CA ILE A 8 59.61 0.60 -9.55
C ILE A 8 59.52 -0.03 -10.94
N ALA A 9 58.53 0.38 -11.74
CA ALA A 9 58.33 -0.09 -13.10
C ALA A 9 59.54 0.22 -14.01
N ALA A 10 60.20 1.36 -13.79
CA ALA A 10 61.40 1.76 -14.52
C ALA A 10 62.69 1.02 -14.08
N ALA A 11 62.75 0.49 -12.85
CA ALA A 11 63.93 -0.19 -12.31
C ALA A 11 64.03 -1.67 -12.70
N LEU A 12 62.89 -2.35 -12.92
CA LEU A 12 62.80 -3.76 -13.28
C LEU A 12 63.47 -4.18 -14.62
N PRO A 13 63.46 -3.38 -15.71
CA PRO A 13 64.05 -3.78 -16.99
C PRO A 13 65.59 -3.71 -17.05
N GLY A 14 66.24 -3.09 -16.07
CA GLY A 14 67.69 -2.83 -16.06
C GLY A 14 68.55 -3.93 -15.41
N ALA A 15 67.94 -4.99 -14.90
CA ALA A 15 68.63 -6.13 -14.30
C ALA A 15 69.27 -6.99 -15.40
N GLY A 16 70.57 -6.79 -15.65
CA GLY A 16 71.34 -7.70 -16.51
C GLY A 16 72.50 -7.09 -17.30
N ALA A 17 72.56 -5.77 -17.50
CA ALA A 17 73.60 -5.17 -18.34
C ALA A 17 74.75 -4.49 -17.58
N ASP A 18 74.47 -3.70 -16.53
CA ASP A 18 75.50 -2.85 -15.88
C ASP A 18 75.44 -2.80 -14.34
N ARG A 19 74.48 -3.48 -13.68
CA ARG A 19 74.38 -3.52 -12.21
C ARG A 19 74.12 -4.93 -11.67
N PRO A 20 74.69 -5.27 -10.50
CA PRO A 20 74.40 -6.53 -9.82
C PRO A 20 72.91 -6.60 -9.44
N GLU A 21 72.30 -7.76 -9.69
CA GLU A 21 70.87 -8.04 -9.46
C GLU A 21 70.42 -7.72 -8.03
N ALA A 22 71.29 -7.97 -7.04
CA ALA A 22 71.04 -7.65 -5.63
C ALA A 22 70.84 -6.14 -5.38
N GLU A 23 71.57 -5.27 -6.09
CA GLU A 23 71.44 -3.81 -5.95
C GLU A 23 70.10 -3.32 -6.52
N VAL A 24 69.66 -3.89 -7.64
CA VAL A 24 68.36 -3.58 -8.25
C VAL A 24 67.22 -4.06 -7.35
N ALA A 25 67.31 -5.27 -6.80
CA ALA A 25 66.31 -5.83 -5.89
C ALA A 25 66.16 -5.02 -4.59
N LEU A 26 67.29 -4.65 -3.95
CA LEU A 26 67.26 -3.82 -2.74
C LEU A 26 66.74 -2.39 -3.01
N ARG A 27 67.03 -1.84 -4.19
CA ARG A 27 66.49 -0.53 -4.61
C ARG A 27 64.98 -0.59 -4.81
N VAL A 28 64.47 -1.63 -5.46
CA VAL A 28 63.03 -1.86 -5.64
C VAL A 28 62.34 -2.06 -4.29
N LEU A 29 62.94 -2.82 -3.38
CA LEU A 29 62.44 -3.00 -2.01
C LEU A 29 62.34 -1.67 -1.25
N GLY A 30 63.38 -0.83 -1.34
CA GLY A 30 63.37 0.51 -0.73
C GLY A 30 62.27 1.42 -1.30
N LEU A 31 62.02 1.35 -2.61
CA LEU A 31 60.91 2.07 -3.25
C LEU A 31 59.54 1.54 -2.82
N ALA A 32 59.41 0.22 -2.71
CA ALA A 32 58.19 -0.43 -2.26
C ALA A 32 57.84 -0.05 -0.82
N PHE A 33 58.81 -0.01 0.10
CA PHE A 33 58.57 0.45 1.48
C PHE A 33 58.13 1.92 1.55
N ARG A 34 58.75 2.80 0.74
CA ARG A 34 58.33 4.22 0.68
C ARG A 34 56.90 4.35 0.17
N TRP A 35 56.57 3.60 -0.88
CA TRP A 35 55.23 3.60 -1.45
C TRP A 35 54.20 3.05 -0.46
N ALA A 36 54.49 1.92 0.19
CA ALA A 36 53.64 1.31 1.21
C ALA A 36 53.41 2.25 2.41
N GLY A 37 54.46 2.90 2.93
CA GLY A 37 54.35 3.89 4.00
C GLY A 37 53.47 5.08 3.61
N ALA A 38 53.63 5.59 2.39
CA ALA A 38 52.78 6.67 1.87
C ALA A 38 51.33 6.23 1.65
N ALA A 39 51.10 4.95 1.29
CA ALA A 39 49.77 4.38 1.13
C ALA A 39 49.07 4.18 2.46
N LEU A 40 49.74 3.57 3.45
CA LEU A 40 49.23 3.36 4.81
C LEU A 40 48.93 4.69 5.51
N GLY A 41 49.75 5.72 5.32
CA GLY A 41 49.50 7.06 5.87
C GLY A 41 48.28 7.78 5.29
N ARG A 42 47.67 7.26 4.21
CA ARG A 42 46.43 7.78 3.63
C ARG A 42 45.19 6.98 4.06
N ILE A 43 45.36 5.89 4.79
CA ILE A 43 44.24 5.08 5.26
C ILE A 43 43.66 5.77 6.49
N ASP A 44 42.43 6.25 6.34
CA ASP A 44 41.64 6.72 7.48
C ASP A 44 40.87 5.53 8.07
N GLY A 45 40.78 5.46 9.40
CA GLY A 45 40.06 4.39 10.10
C GLY A 45 38.56 4.41 9.81
N GLY A 46 38.01 5.56 9.40
CA GLY A 46 36.59 5.73 9.14
C GLY A 46 35.72 5.36 10.34
N GLU A 47 34.40 5.27 10.15
CA GLU A 47 33.45 4.93 11.23
C GLU A 47 33.51 3.46 11.66
N SER A 48 34.00 2.55 10.79
CA SER A 48 33.99 1.10 11.05
C SER A 48 35.35 0.48 11.34
N GLY A 49 36.46 1.17 11.10
CA GLY A 49 37.82 0.60 11.27
C GLY A 49 38.19 -0.50 10.27
N ALA A 50 37.24 -1.01 9.48
CA ALA A 50 37.44 -2.16 8.60
C ALA A 50 38.52 -1.94 7.50
N PRO A 51 38.62 -0.77 6.85
CA PRO A 51 39.68 -0.52 5.87
C PRO A 51 41.09 -0.51 6.50
N ALA A 52 41.19 -0.02 7.74
CA ALA A 52 42.45 0.00 8.48
C ALA A 52 42.86 -1.41 8.95
N LEU A 53 41.90 -2.23 9.39
CA LEU A 53 42.14 -3.64 9.73
C LEU A 53 42.52 -4.47 8.52
N ALA A 54 41.85 -4.29 7.37
CA ALA A 54 42.20 -4.99 6.13
C ALA A 54 43.64 -4.67 5.70
N ALA A 55 44.01 -3.39 5.70
CA ALA A 55 45.38 -2.97 5.36
C ALA A 55 46.43 -3.45 6.38
N LEU A 56 46.04 -3.64 7.64
CA LEU A 56 46.90 -4.25 8.66
C LEU A 56 47.15 -5.73 8.36
N PHE A 57 46.14 -6.47 7.91
CA PHE A 57 46.29 -7.87 7.49
C PHE A 57 47.12 -8.00 6.21
N ASP A 58 46.89 -7.15 5.20
CA ASP A 58 47.72 -7.13 4.00
C ASP A 58 49.20 -6.82 4.31
N LEU A 59 49.43 -5.93 5.30
CA LEU A 59 50.77 -5.64 5.80
C LEU A 59 51.38 -6.83 6.56
N GLU A 60 50.58 -7.57 7.33
CA GLU A 60 51.02 -8.80 8.00
C GLU A 60 51.47 -9.85 6.98
N ASP A 61 50.66 -10.12 5.96
CA ASP A 61 50.98 -11.08 4.89
C ASP A 61 52.26 -10.66 4.15
N ALA A 62 52.41 -9.38 3.82
CA ALA A 62 53.64 -8.84 3.22
C ALA A 62 54.85 -8.95 4.15
N LEU A 63 54.66 -8.79 5.46
CA LEU A 63 55.70 -9.01 6.45
C LEU A 63 56.05 -10.49 6.53
N VAL A 64 55.11 -11.44 6.52
CA VAL A 64 55.43 -12.88 6.54
C VAL A 64 56.41 -13.25 5.42
N GLU A 65 56.18 -12.77 4.21
CA GLU A 65 57.07 -12.97 3.05
C GLU A 65 58.45 -12.33 3.23
N SER A 66 58.58 -11.31 4.09
CA SER A 66 59.86 -10.69 4.45
C SER A 66 60.73 -11.58 5.35
N GLY A 67 60.22 -12.72 5.84
CA GLY A 67 60.97 -13.69 6.64
C GLY A 67 62.21 -14.22 5.91
N ALA A 68 62.10 -14.51 4.61
CA ALA A 68 63.22 -14.95 3.80
C ALA A 68 64.35 -13.91 3.72
N LEU A 69 63.99 -12.62 3.79
CA LEU A 69 64.96 -11.51 3.80
C LEU A 69 65.64 -11.36 5.17
N ALA A 70 64.91 -11.62 6.25
CA ALA A 70 65.44 -11.67 7.61
C ALA A 70 66.41 -12.83 7.80
N ASP A 71 66.15 -13.99 7.19
CA ASP A 71 67.05 -15.15 7.26
C ASP A 71 68.35 -14.93 6.47
N ALA A 72 68.32 -14.13 5.40
CA ALA A 72 69.49 -13.80 4.58
C ALA A 72 70.39 -12.70 5.19
N LEU A 73 69.84 -11.86 6.06
CA LEU A 73 70.49 -10.69 6.67
C LEU A 73 71.74 -11.03 7.51
N PRO A 74 71.74 -12.06 8.38
CA PRO A 74 72.93 -12.46 9.14
C PRO A 74 74.11 -12.84 8.24
N GLY A 75 73.84 -13.52 7.11
CA GLY A 75 74.88 -13.88 6.14
C GLY A 75 75.47 -12.66 5.43
N LEU A 76 74.63 -11.68 5.08
CA LEU A 76 75.06 -10.41 4.49
C LEU A 76 75.87 -9.56 5.48
N LEU A 77 75.43 -9.48 6.74
CA LEU A 77 76.15 -8.76 7.80
C LEU A 77 77.50 -9.41 8.12
N ALA A 78 77.55 -10.75 8.20
CA ALA A 78 78.82 -11.46 8.36
C ALA A 78 79.79 -11.17 7.20
N ALA A 79 79.29 -11.09 5.97
CA ALA A 79 80.10 -10.75 4.80
C ALA A 79 80.55 -9.27 4.76
N ALA A 80 79.73 -8.35 5.30
CA ALA A 80 79.99 -6.91 5.30
C ALA A 80 80.91 -6.44 6.45
N MET A 81 81.18 -7.29 7.45
CA MET A 81 81.93 -6.98 8.68
C MET A 81 81.57 -5.62 9.35
N PRO A 82 80.29 -5.29 9.56
CA PRO A 82 79.93 -4.11 10.32
C PRO A 82 80.30 -4.33 11.80
N GLY A 83 80.82 -3.31 12.46
CA GLY A 83 81.19 -3.39 13.88
C GLY A 83 80.01 -3.74 14.80
N ALA A 84 80.30 -4.21 16.02
CA ALA A 84 79.31 -4.76 16.97
C ALA A 84 78.06 -3.89 17.20
N ALA A 85 78.21 -2.56 17.23
CA ALA A 85 77.09 -1.63 17.40
C ALA A 85 76.00 -1.73 16.31
N PHE A 86 76.36 -2.11 15.08
CA PHE A 86 75.39 -2.32 14.00
C PHE A 86 74.68 -3.67 14.13
N GLY A 87 75.37 -4.71 14.59
CA GLY A 87 74.78 -6.02 14.88
C GLY A 87 73.69 -5.92 15.95
N ASP A 88 74.02 -5.30 17.09
CA ASP A 88 73.10 -5.11 18.22
C ASP A 88 71.83 -4.34 17.81
N GLY A 89 71.98 -3.30 16.97
CA GLY A 89 70.87 -2.52 16.45
C GLY A 89 69.94 -3.33 15.52
N THR A 90 70.50 -4.20 14.67
CA THR A 90 69.70 -5.07 13.80
C THR A 90 68.96 -6.15 14.56
N GLU A 91 69.58 -6.76 15.57
CA GLU A 91 68.91 -7.74 16.44
C GLU A 91 67.75 -7.12 17.22
N GLU A 92 67.91 -5.90 17.72
CA GLU A 92 66.84 -5.16 18.38
C GLU A 92 65.67 -4.87 17.43
N LEU A 93 65.97 -4.48 16.18
CA LEU A 93 64.94 -4.26 15.16
C LEU A 93 64.21 -5.55 14.77
N MET A 94 64.92 -6.67 14.62
CA MET A 94 64.32 -7.98 14.35
C MET A 94 63.41 -8.42 15.50
N ARG A 95 63.85 -8.24 16.76
CA ARG A 95 63.02 -8.52 17.95
C ARG A 95 61.76 -7.67 17.98
N ARG A 96 61.84 -6.38 17.64
CA ARG A 96 60.66 -5.49 17.55
C ARG A 96 59.70 -5.92 16.44
N LEU A 97 60.22 -6.28 15.27
CA LEU A 97 59.40 -6.75 14.15
C LEU A 97 58.63 -8.03 14.52
N ALA A 98 59.31 -9.00 15.14
CA ALA A 98 58.68 -10.22 15.63
C ALA A 98 57.57 -9.92 16.64
N ALA A 99 57.82 -9.01 17.60
CA ALA A 99 56.81 -8.62 18.58
C ALA A 99 55.57 -7.92 17.97
N VAL A 100 55.76 -7.13 16.89
CA VAL A 100 54.64 -6.52 16.17
C VAL A 100 53.84 -7.56 15.40
N ARG A 101 54.49 -8.53 14.74
CA ARG A 101 53.81 -9.63 14.04
C ARG A 101 52.91 -10.43 14.97
N GLU A 102 53.43 -10.85 16.13
CA GLU A 102 52.62 -11.59 17.12
C GLU A 102 51.39 -10.81 17.58
N ARG A 103 51.53 -9.50 17.81
CA ARG A 103 50.39 -8.65 18.19
C ARG A 103 49.33 -8.57 17.10
N VAL A 104 49.72 -8.41 15.84
CA VAL A 104 48.77 -8.35 14.72
C VAL A 104 48.05 -9.68 14.55
N ARG A 105 48.78 -10.80 14.67
CA ARG A 105 48.20 -12.14 14.65
C ARG A 105 47.17 -12.34 15.76
N GLU A 106 47.48 -11.96 16.99
CA GLU A 106 46.53 -12.05 18.12
C GLU A 106 45.27 -11.22 17.86
N GLU A 107 45.39 -10.01 17.31
CA GLU A 107 44.23 -9.18 16.96
C GLU A 107 43.42 -9.78 15.81
N ARG A 108 44.06 -10.44 14.84
CA ARG A 108 43.39 -11.18 13.77
C ARG A 108 42.57 -12.34 14.32
N GLU A 109 43.16 -13.16 15.17
CA GLU A 109 42.45 -14.28 15.81
C GLU A 109 41.24 -13.79 16.63
N ARG A 110 41.37 -12.65 17.33
CA ARG A 110 40.24 -12.01 18.04
C ARG A 110 39.17 -11.51 17.08
N ALA A 111 39.55 -10.87 15.97
CA ALA A 111 38.63 -10.36 14.97
C ALA A 111 37.86 -11.49 14.27
N GLU A 112 38.52 -12.59 13.94
CA GLU A 112 37.92 -13.79 13.34
C GLU A 112 36.90 -14.43 14.29
N LEU A 113 37.24 -14.56 15.59
CA LEU A 113 36.32 -15.05 16.62
C LEU A 113 35.11 -14.13 16.79
N ALA A 114 35.32 -12.81 16.78
CA ALA A 114 34.23 -11.83 16.88
C ALA A 114 33.32 -11.89 15.64
N HIS A 115 33.88 -12.02 14.44
CA HIS A 115 33.13 -12.16 13.20
C HIS A 115 32.26 -13.43 13.22
N GLY A 116 32.85 -14.57 13.58
CA GLY A 116 32.09 -15.82 13.70
C GLY A 116 31.00 -15.78 14.78
N ALA A 117 31.17 -14.98 15.84
CA ALA A 117 30.11 -14.75 16.82
C ALA A 117 28.96 -13.90 16.25
N LEU A 118 29.28 -12.86 15.48
CA LEU A 118 28.29 -12.02 14.81
C LEU A 118 27.49 -12.79 13.76
N GLU A 119 28.13 -13.65 12.96
CA GLU A 119 27.45 -14.50 12.00
C GLU A 119 26.44 -15.44 12.67
N LYS A 120 26.83 -16.06 13.80
CA LYS A 120 25.92 -16.90 14.59
C LYS A 120 24.73 -16.11 15.15
N LEU A 121 24.97 -14.89 15.62
CA LEU A 121 23.89 -14.01 16.10
C LEU A 121 22.96 -13.60 14.97
N ALA A 122 23.49 -13.26 13.79
CA ALA A 122 22.70 -12.92 12.62
C ALA A 122 21.84 -14.10 12.16
N ALA A 123 22.41 -15.31 12.09
CA ALA A 123 21.67 -16.53 11.75
C ALA A 123 20.57 -16.84 12.79
N ALA A 124 20.84 -16.63 14.08
CA ALA A 124 19.84 -16.80 15.14
C ALA A 124 18.72 -15.75 15.04
N GLU A 125 19.05 -14.51 14.69
CA GLU A 125 18.09 -13.43 14.49
C GLU A 125 17.18 -13.71 13.28
N GLU A 126 17.73 -14.18 12.16
CA GLU A 126 16.97 -14.60 10.99
C GLU A 126 16.01 -15.75 11.31
N ALA A 127 16.49 -16.79 12.00
CA ALA A 127 15.64 -17.90 12.43
C ALA A 127 14.51 -17.45 13.38
N LEU A 128 14.74 -16.44 14.23
CA LEU A 128 13.69 -15.86 15.07
C LEU A 128 12.67 -15.04 14.27
N ARG A 129 13.11 -14.29 13.25
CA ARG A 129 12.21 -13.57 12.34
C ARG A 129 11.30 -14.53 11.58
N ASP A 130 11.84 -15.64 11.09
CA ASP A 130 11.06 -16.66 10.39
C ASP A 130 9.99 -17.26 11.32
N ARG A 131 10.38 -17.64 12.55
CA ARG A 131 9.42 -18.14 13.56
C ARG A 131 8.34 -17.12 13.90
N LEU A 132 8.67 -15.83 13.97
CA LEU A 132 7.67 -14.78 14.19
C LEU A 132 6.70 -14.68 13.02
N ALA A 133 7.19 -14.75 11.78
CA ALA A 133 6.35 -14.75 10.58
C ALA A 133 5.42 -15.99 10.54
N GLU A 134 5.93 -17.16 10.91
CA GLU A 134 5.11 -18.38 11.07
C GLU A 134 4.03 -18.20 12.12
N HIS A 135 4.36 -17.64 13.29
CA HIS A 135 3.38 -17.37 14.35
C HIS A 135 2.32 -16.36 13.92
N GLU A 136 2.67 -15.33 13.16
CA GLU A 136 1.71 -14.39 12.59
C GLU A 136 0.78 -15.06 11.58
N ALA A 137 1.30 -15.94 10.71
CA ALA A 137 0.49 -16.71 9.79
C ALA A 137 -0.49 -17.63 10.54
N LEU A 138 -0.02 -18.31 11.59
CA LEU A 138 -0.88 -19.13 12.46
C LEU A 138 -1.95 -18.29 13.16
N ARG A 139 -1.64 -17.09 13.64
CA ARG A 139 -2.64 -16.17 14.24
C ARG A 139 -3.74 -15.81 13.23
N ARG A 140 -3.37 -15.47 11.99
CA ARG A 140 -4.35 -15.19 10.92
C ARG A 140 -5.23 -16.40 10.64
N GLN A 141 -4.65 -17.61 10.62
CA GLN A 141 -5.43 -18.85 10.46
C GLN A 141 -6.41 -19.06 11.62
N VAL A 142 -5.98 -18.83 12.86
CA VAL A 142 -6.87 -18.93 14.04
C VAL A 142 -8.00 -17.91 13.98
N ASP A 143 -7.72 -16.67 13.56
CA ASP A 143 -8.74 -15.64 13.43
C ASP A 143 -9.77 -15.96 12.33
N GLU A 144 -9.32 -16.55 11.21
CA GLU A 144 -10.22 -17.05 10.17
C GLU A 144 -11.06 -18.23 10.67
N LEU A 145 -10.47 -19.18 11.43
CA LEU A 145 -11.24 -20.27 12.05
C LEU A 145 -12.31 -19.75 13.01
N ARG A 146 -11.99 -18.75 13.84
CA ARG A 146 -12.98 -18.09 14.73
C ARG A 146 -14.05 -17.32 13.96
N ARG A 147 -13.71 -16.78 12.79
CA ARG A 147 -14.69 -16.15 11.91
C ARG A 147 -15.63 -17.20 11.32
N LEU A 148 -15.10 -18.33 10.84
CA LEU A 148 -15.89 -19.44 10.33
C LEU A 148 -16.81 -20.02 11.42
N GLU A 149 -16.31 -20.21 12.64
CA GLU A 149 -17.11 -20.66 13.79
C GLU A 149 -18.29 -19.71 14.06
N ARG A 150 -18.06 -18.40 14.06
CA ARG A 150 -19.13 -17.40 14.20
C ARG A 150 -20.15 -17.45 13.06
N LEU A 151 -19.70 -17.73 11.83
CA LEU A 151 -20.61 -17.89 10.68
C LEU A 151 -21.46 -19.15 10.79
N VAL A 152 -20.90 -20.25 11.30
CA VAL A 152 -21.67 -21.48 11.56
C VAL A 152 -22.74 -21.21 12.62
N LEU A 153 -22.39 -20.59 13.74
CA LEU A 153 -23.37 -20.20 14.77
C LEU A 153 -24.47 -19.28 14.23
N ALA A 154 -24.12 -18.34 13.35
CA ALA A 154 -25.10 -17.47 12.70
C ALA A 154 -26.01 -18.23 11.74
N LEU A 155 -25.49 -19.25 11.05
CA LEU A 155 -26.26 -20.10 10.15
C LEU A 155 -27.26 -20.98 10.92
N ASP A 156 -26.84 -21.55 12.05
CA ASP A 156 -27.73 -22.30 12.94
C ASP A 156 -28.88 -21.41 13.44
N ALA A 157 -28.58 -20.18 13.88
CA ALA A 157 -29.59 -19.22 14.32
C ALA A 157 -30.56 -18.81 13.19
N LEU A 158 -30.08 -18.69 11.94
CA LEU A 158 -30.93 -18.42 10.78
C LEU A 158 -31.84 -19.61 10.45
N GLN A 159 -31.34 -20.84 10.61
CA GLN A 159 -32.14 -22.04 10.41
C GLN A 159 -33.27 -22.15 11.45
N GLU A 160 -32.98 -21.87 12.72
CA GLU A 160 -34.01 -21.77 13.78
C GLU A 160 -35.07 -20.70 13.45
N GLN A 161 -34.65 -19.54 12.94
CA GLN A 161 -35.58 -18.49 12.51
C GLN A 161 -36.46 -18.94 11.34
N GLN A 162 -35.88 -19.67 10.37
CA GLN A 162 -36.61 -20.21 9.23
C GLN A 162 -37.67 -21.22 9.69
N GLU A 163 -37.34 -22.09 10.64
CA GLU A 163 -38.28 -23.05 11.24
C GLU A 163 -39.46 -22.32 11.92
N VAL A 164 -39.17 -21.29 12.73
CA VAL A 164 -40.21 -20.47 13.39
C VAL A 164 -41.11 -19.76 12.37
N ILE A 165 -40.54 -19.22 11.29
CA ILE A 165 -41.31 -18.58 10.22
C ILE A 165 -42.17 -19.61 9.49
N ALA A 166 -41.64 -20.79 9.20
CA ALA A 166 -42.36 -21.87 8.55
C ALA A 166 -43.56 -22.33 9.40
N GLU A 167 -43.37 -22.49 10.72
CA GLU A 167 -44.44 -22.80 11.66
C GLU A 167 -45.53 -21.71 11.67
N ARG A 168 -45.13 -20.42 11.73
CA ARG A 168 -46.08 -19.30 11.68
C ARG A 168 -46.86 -19.25 10.37
N LEU A 169 -46.21 -19.48 9.24
CA LEU A 169 -46.86 -19.54 7.94
C LEU A 169 -47.82 -20.73 7.83
N ALA A 170 -47.45 -21.89 8.36
CA ALA A 170 -48.33 -23.05 8.43
C ALA A 170 -49.58 -22.76 9.30
N ALA A 171 -49.40 -22.10 10.45
CA ALA A 171 -50.50 -21.70 11.32
C ALA A 171 -51.45 -20.66 10.67
N LEU A 172 -50.90 -19.69 9.92
CA LEU A 172 -51.69 -18.73 9.16
C LEU A 172 -52.50 -19.41 8.05
N ARG A 173 -51.85 -20.26 7.24
CA ARG A 173 -52.54 -21.04 6.18
C ARG A 173 -53.62 -21.95 6.75
N GLY A 174 -53.39 -22.56 7.91
CA GLY A 174 -54.40 -23.38 8.60
C GLY A 174 -55.62 -22.58 9.07
N ARG A 175 -55.44 -21.30 9.47
CA ARG A 175 -56.57 -20.40 9.78
C ARG A 175 -57.34 -19.99 8.53
N ASP A 176 -56.64 -19.65 7.46
CA ASP A 176 -57.28 -19.20 6.22
C ASP A 176 -58.11 -20.31 5.57
N ALA A 177 -57.67 -21.58 5.68
CA ALA A 177 -58.48 -22.73 5.25
C ALA A 177 -59.83 -22.83 6.01
N GLY A 178 -59.85 -22.52 7.31
CA GLY A 178 -61.10 -22.47 8.10
C GLY A 178 -62.00 -21.27 7.74
N ILE A 179 -61.42 -20.15 7.31
CA ILE A 179 -62.15 -18.97 6.83
C ILE A 179 -62.75 -19.25 5.44
N GLU A 180 -62.03 -19.92 4.55
CA GLU A 180 -62.56 -20.36 3.25
C GLU A 180 -63.72 -21.34 3.40
N GLU A 181 -63.66 -22.28 4.34
CA GLU A 181 -64.75 -23.24 4.58
C GLU A 181 -65.99 -22.59 5.20
N THR A 182 -65.80 -21.61 6.10
CA THR A 182 -66.90 -20.81 6.64
C THR A 182 -67.49 -19.85 5.61
N LEU A 183 -66.68 -19.28 4.70
CA LEU A 183 -67.14 -18.49 3.56
C LEU A 183 -67.88 -19.33 2.51
N ARG A 184 -67.44 -20.58 2.25
CA ARG A 184 -68.14 -21.52 1.37
C ARG A 184 -69.51 -21.88 1.95
N THR A 185 -69.58 -22.19 3.24
CA THR A 185 -70.83 -22.50 3.95
C THR A 185 -71.77 -21.28 4.02
N GLY A 186 -71.22 -20.08 4.25
CA GLY A 186 -71.98 -18.82 4.23
C GLY A 186 -72.48 -18.44 2.83
N SER A 187 -71.71 -18.76 1.79
CA SER A 187 -72.12 -18.54 0.39
C SER A 187 -73.26 -19.47 -0.01
N ASP A 188 -73.25 -20.75 0.40
CA ASP A 188 -74.37 -21.67 0.17
C ASP A 188 -75.66 -21.24 0.90
N ALA A 189 -75.53 -20.62 2.08
CA ALA A 189 -76.67 -20.04 2.81
C ALA A 189 -77.19 -18.75 2.14
N LEU A 190 -76.31 -17.92 1.57
CA LEU A 190 -76.67 -16.70 0.85
C LEU A 190 -77.30 -16.97 -0.52
N VAL A 191 -76.87 -18.02 -1.22
CA VAL A 191 -77.51 -18.43 -2.50
C VAL A 191 -78.97 -18.82 -2.26
N ARG A 192 -79.27 -19.60 -1.21
CA ARG A 192 -80.65 -19.96 -0.84
C ARG A 192 -81.50 -18.75 -0.41
N LEU A 193 -80.93 -17.80 0.32
CA LEU A 193 -81.64 -16.57 0.70
C LEU A 193 -81.87 -15.62 -0.49
N SER A 194 -80.99 -15.66 -1.49
CA SER A 194 -81.06 -14.82 -2.68
C SER A 194 -82.14 -15.26 -3.68
N GLU A 195 -82.42 -16.55 -3.80
CA GLU A 195 -83.49 -17.07 -4.67
C GLU A 195 -84.88 -16.66 -4.15
N ASP A 196 -85.11 -16.73 -2.84
CA ASP A 196 -86.37 -16.31 -2.22
C ASP A 196 -86.52 -14.77 -2.17
N GLY A 197 -85.41 -14.03 -2.08
CA GLY A 197 -85.39 -12.57 -2.10
C GLY A 197 -85.57 -11.95 -3.50
N LEU A 198 -85.10 -12.62 -4.56
CA LEU A 198 -85.20 -12.16 -5.94
C LEU A 198 -86.66 -12.11 -6.45
N ALA A 199 -87.54 -12.98 -5.95
CA ALA A 199 -88.97 -12.94 -6.27
C ALA A 199 -89.69 -11.71 -5.67
N ALA A 200 -89.17 -11.15 -4.57
CA ALA A 200 -89.78 -10.03 -3.85
C ALA A 200 -89.21 -8.64 -4.22
N LEU A 201 -88.00 -8.58 -4.82
CA LEU A 201 -87.26 -7.33 -5.07
C LEU A 201 -87.46 -6.71 -6.46
N ALA A 202 -88.09 -7.41 -7.41
CA ALA A 202 -88.27 -6.95 -8.79
C ALA A 202 -88.97 -5.57 -8.96
N PRO A 203 -89.97 -5.18 -8.14
CA PRO A 203 -90.57 -3.84 -8.24
C PRO A 203 -89.67 -2.73 -7.69
N ARG A 204 -88.94 -3.00 -6.61
CA ARG A 204 -88.14 -2.01 -5.87
C ARG A 204 -86.84 -1.66 -6.58
N THR A 205 -86.27 -2.59 -7.34
CA THR A 205 -85.11 -2.34 -8.20
C THR A 205 -85.46 -1.44 -9.39
N ARG A 206 -86.69 -1.54 -9.92
CA ARG A 206 -87.17 -0.70 -11.01
C ARG A 206 -87.25 0.78 -10.60
N GLU A 207 -87.79 1.07 -9.41
CA GLU A 207 -87.83 2.43 -8.87
C GLU A 207 -86.45 3.04 -8.58
N VAL A 208 -85.48 2.22 -8.15
CA VAL A 208 -84.12 2.69 -7.87
C VAL A 208 -83.37 3.00 -9.17
N LEU A 209 -83.58 2.20 -10.22
CA LEU A 209 -83.01 2.46 -11.55
C LEU A 209 -83.60 3.73 -12.18
N GLU A 210 -84.91 3.96 -12.04
CA GLU A 210 -85.54 5.21 -12.50
C GLU A 210 -85.00 6.44 -11.76
N ARG A 211 -84.75 6.33 -10.46
CA ARG A 211 -84.10 7.40 -9.67
C ARG A 211 -82.64 7.62 -10.07
N ALA A 212 -81.90 6.55 -10.36
CA ALA A 212 -80.52 6.65 -10.82
C ALA A 212 -80.43 7.30 -12.21
N GLU A 213 -81.36 6.98 -13.12
CA GLU A 213 -81.45 7.61 -14.43
C GLU A 213 -81.79 9.10 -14.32
N ALA A 214 -82.72 9.46 -13.43
CA ALA A 214 -83.04 10.87 -13.16
C ALA A 214 -81.82 11.64 -12.60
N ALA A 215 -81.05 11.02 -11.69
CA ALA A 215 -79.84 11.61 -11.14
C ALA A 215 -78.72 11.75 -12.19
N GLN A 216 -78.58 10.78 -13.10
CA GLN A 216 -77.63 10.86 -14.22
C GLN A 216 -77.99 11.98 -15.21
N ARG A 217 -79.28 12.17 -15.51
CA ARG A 217 -79.72 13.29 -16.35
C ARG A 217 -79.45 14.64 -15.70
N ALA A 218 -79.68 14.76 -14.39
CA ALA A 218 -79.36 15.98 -13.65
C ALA A 218 -77.84 16.27 -13.64
N LEU A 219 -77.02 15.23 -13.47
CA LEU A 219 -75.56 15.36 -13.52
C LEU A 219 -75.08 15.80 -14.90
N ALA A 220 -75.61 15.22 -15.99
CA ALA A 220 -75.25 15.62 -17.34
C ALA A 220 -75.61 17.09 -17.66
N GLU A 221 -76.70 17.60 -17.09
CA GLU A 221 -77.08 19.00 -17.21
C GLU A 221 -76.11 19.93 -16.46
N GLU A 222 -75.73 19.57 -15.22
CA GLU A 222 -74.73 20.32 -14.45
C GLU A 222 -73.35 20.30 -15.14
N GLU A 223 -72.94 19.18 -15.71
CA GLU A 223 -71.70 19.08 -16.49
C GLU A 223 -71.74 19.99 -17.73
N ARG A 224 -72.89 20.08 -18.41
CA ARG A 224 -73.11 21.03 -19.50
C ARG A 224 -72.96 22.48 -19.02
N VAL A 225 -73.63 22.85 -17.93
CA VAL A 225 -73.57 24.21 -17.35
C VAL A 225 -72.14 24.57 -16.95
N HIS A 226 -71.42 23.64 -16.34
CA HIS A 226 -70.02 23.83 -15.98
C HIS A 226 -69.13 23.99 -17.23
N GLY A 227 -69.37 23.19 -18.28
CA GLY A 227 -68.68 23.31 -19.57
C GLY A 227 -68.89 24.68 -20.22
N ASP A 228 -70.13 25.15 -20.25
CA ASP A 228 -70.49 26.48 -20.78
C ASP A 228 -69.82 27.59 -19.96
N ALA A 229 -69.82 27.49 -18.63
CA ALA A 229 -69.13 28.44 -17.73
C ALA A 229 -67.60 28.43 -17.90
N ALA A 230 -66.99 27.27 -18.15
CA ALA A 230 -65.56 27.15 -18.41
C ALA A 230 -65.17 27.78 -19.76
N ALA A 231 -66.01 27.61 -20.80
CA ALA A 231 -65.81 28.27 -22.09
C ALA A 231 -65.89 29.81 -21.96
N ASP A 232 -66.89 30.31 -21.23
CA ASP A 232 -67.03 31.73 -20.90
C ASP A 232 -65.79 32.30 -20.17
N LEU A 233 -65.24 31.52 -19.22
CA LEU A 233 -64.03 31.92 -18.50
C LEU A 233 -62.82 31.99 -19.44
N ALA A 234 -62.65 31.00 -20.31
CA ALA A 234 -61.57 30.98 -21.30
C ALA A 234 -61.65 32.17 -22.27
N GLU A 235 -62.86 32.53 -22.72
CA GLU A 235 -63.06 33.71 -23.57
C GLU A 235 -62.65 35.00 -22.85
N ARG A 236 -63.05 35.15 -21.58
CA ARG A 236 -62.69 36.31 -20.76
C ARG A 236 -61.18 36.40 -20.52
N GLN A 237 -60.51 35.26 -20.31
CA GLN A 237 -59.05 35.20 -20.16
C GLN A 237 -58.34 35.62 -21.46
N ALA A 238 -58.76 35.08 -22.61
CA ALA A 238 -58.23 35.48 -23.91
C ALA A 238 -58.46 36.98 -24.22
N ARG A 239 -59.55 37.56 -23.72
CA ARG A 239 -59.80 39.01 -23.80
C ARG A 239 -58.85 39.81 -22.91
N LEU A 240 -58.57 39.34 -21.69
CA LEU A 240 -57.61 39.99 -20.79
C LEU A 240 -56.19 39.97 -21.35
N GLU A 241 -55.77 38.86 -21.96
CA GLU A 241 -54.45 38.76 -22.60
C GLU A 241 -54.30 39.76 -23.73
N ARG A 242 -55.29 39.85 -24.63
CA ARG A 242 -55.31 40.88 -25.69
C ARG A 242 -55.22 42.31 -25.15
N ILE A 243 -55.87 42.60 -24.02
CA ILE A 243 -55.78 43.91 -23.37
C ILE A 243 -54.37 44.15 -22.83
N ARG A 244 -53.74 43.14 -22.21
CA ARG A 244 -52.37 43.23 -21.67
C ARG A 244 -51.36 43.46 -22.79
N GLU A 245 -51.48 42.76 -23.90
CA GLU A 245 -50.63 42.97 -25.09
C GLU A 245 -50.78 44.41 -25.61
N ALA A 246 -52.01 44.88 -25.82
CA ALA A 246 -52.26 46.24 -26.29
C ALA A 246 -51.72 47.32 -25.31
N GLN A 247 -51.77 47.06 -24.00
CA GLN A 247 -51.16 47.94 -22.99
C GLN A 247 -49.63 47.88 -23.03
N GLY A 248 -49.04 46.70 -23.22
CA GLY A 248 -47.62 46.50 -23.43
C GLY A 248 -47.09 47.27 -24.63
N ASP A 249 -47.80 47.20 -25.76
CA ASP A 249 -47.48 47.93 -26.99
C ASP A 249 -47.54 49.45 -26.81
N ARG A 250 -48.53 49.94 -26.05
CA ARG A 250 -48.62 51.35 -25.67
C ARG A 250 -47.44 51.79 -24.80
N VAL A 251 -47.09 51.01 -23.78
CA VAL A 251 -45.95 51.31 -22.90
C VAL A 251 -44.62 51.27 -23.68
N ALA A 252 -44.43 50.29 -24.57
CA ALA A 252 -43.27 50.22 -25.44
C ALA A 252 -43.17 51.42 -26.38
N SER A 253 -44.30 51.87 -26.93
CA SER A 253 -44.36 53.07 -27.78
C SER A 253 -44.05 54.35 -27.00
N LEU A 254 -44.54 54.48 -25.76
CA LEU A 254 -44.18 55.60 -24.88
C LEU A 254 -42.69 55.59 -24.50
N ARG A 255 -42.10 54.41 -24.24
CA ARG A 255 -40.65 54.28 -23.97
C ARG A 255 -39.81 54.67 -25.18
N ARG A 256 -40.23 54.30 -26.39
CA ARG A 256 -39.59 54.73 -27.65
C ARG A 256 -39.67 56.25 -27.79
N TYR A 257 -40.85 56.84 -27.54
CA TYR A 257 -41.03 58.30 -27.59
C TYR A 257 -40.13 59.01 -26.56
N ALA A 258 -40.08 58.54 -25.32
CA ALA A 258 -39.22 59.10 -24.27
C ALA A 258 -37.71 58.84 -24.46
N ALA A 259 -37.32 57.92 -25.34
CA ALA A 259 -35.93 57.74 -25.76
C ALA A 259 -35.56 58.77 -26.84
N VAL A 260 -36.43 58.96 -27.82
CA VAL A 260 -36.27 60.01 -28.85
C VAL A 260 -36.27 61.40 -28.24
N ASP A 261 -37.13 61.67 -27.26
CA ASP A 261 -37.19 62.95 -26.54
C ASP A 261 -35.90 63.22 -25.74
N ARG A 262 -35.21 62.17 -25.26
CA ARG A 262 -33.89 62.27 -24.62
C ARG A 262 -32.75 62.50 -25.60
N GLU A 263 -32.83 61.98 -26.83
CA GLU A 263 -31.86 62.27 -27.89
C GLU A 263 -31.99 63.69 -28.46
N LEU A 264 -33.18 64.30 -28.40
CA LEU A 264 -33.41 65.67 -28.85
C LEU A 264 -33.07 66.74 -27.79
N ALA A 265 -32.95 66.35 -26.51
CA ALA A 265 -32.60 67.24 -25.40
C ALA A 265 -31.12 67.21 -25.00
N GLY A 266 -30.28 66.42 -25.71
CA GLY A 266 -28.82 66.40 -25.60
C GLY A 266 -28.15 67.02 -26.82
#